data_AF-A0A6B0HED7-F1
#
_entry.id   AF-A0A6B0HED7-F1
#
_cell.length_a   1.000
_cell.length_b   1.000
_cell.length_c   1.000
_cell.angle_alpha   90.00
_cell.angle_beta   90.00
_cell.angle_gamma   90.00
#
_symmetry.space_group_name_H-M   'P 1'
#
loop_
_entity.id
_entity.type
_entity.pdbx_description
1 polymer ?
#
loop_
_entity_poly.entity_id
_entity_poly.type
_entity_poly.pdbx_seq_one_letter_code
_entity_poly.pdbx_strand_id
1 'polypeptide(L)' 'MDDTTAAREIDHDEFDPYGTLALIVLYFVVLTLMWVFTYFVEFLGNAPTPMIVL' A
#
# COMPACT_ATOMS: atom_id res chain seq x y z
N MET A 1 -16.67 -37.29 -17.90
CA MET A 1 -16.30 -36.49 -16.72
C MET A 1 -16.76 -35.09 -17.04
N ASP A 2 -17.76 -34.61 -16.32
CA ASP A 2 -18.40 -33.32 -16.56
C ASP A 2 -17.61 -32.26 -15.77
N ASP A 3 -16.84 -31.43 -16.47
CA ASP A 3 -15.97 -30.39 -15.91
C ASP A 3 -16.77 -29.12 -15.53
N THR A 4 -17.90 -29.31 -14.85
CA THR A 4 -18.77 -28.22 -14.40
C THR A 4 -18.39 -27.75 -13.00
N THR A 5 -17.17 -27.21 -12.83
CA THR A 5 -16.96 -26.27 -11.73
C THR A 5 -17.60 -24.95 -12.14
N ALA A 6 -18.91 -24.83 -11.94
CA ALA A 6 -19.61 -23.57 -12.12
C ALA A 6 -19.04 -22.58 -11.10
N ALA A 7 -18.44 -21.49 -11.59
CA ALA A 7 -18.06 -20.37 -10.74
C ALA A 7 -19.34 -19.83 -10.07
N ARG A 8 -19.47 -20.09 -8.77
CA ARG A 8 -20.56 -19.58 -7.94
C ARG A 8 -20.22 -18.16 -7.53
N GLU A 9 -21.18 -17.26 -7.71
CA GLU A 9 -21.12 -15.92 -7.12
C GLU A 9 -21.15 -16.02 -5.59
N ILE A 10 -20.21 -15.32 -4.94
CA ILE A 10 -20.07 -15.26 -3.48
C ILE A 10 -20.74 -13.97 -3.01
N ASP A 11 -21.58 -14.06 -1.98
CA ASP A 11 -22.24 -12.89 -1.39
C ASP A 11 -21.27 -12.09 -0.50
N HIS A 12 -21.56 -10.82 -0.26
CA HIS A 12 -20.68 -9.93 0.51
C HIS A 12 -20.47 -10.41 1.96
N ASP A 13 -21.48 -11.04 2.55
CA ASP A 13 -21.44 -11.57 3.93
C ASP A 13 -20.53 -12.81 4.07
N GLU A 14 -20.24 -13.50 2.97
CA GLU A 14 -19.32 -14.64 2.94
C GLU A 14 -17.87 -14.21 2.69
N PHE A 15 -17.64 -12.98 2.26
CA PHE A 15 -16.31 -12.46 2.02
C PHE A 15 -15.65 -12.01 3.33
N ASP A 16 -14.56 -12.69 3.71
CA ASP A 16 -13.72 -12.27 4.83
C ASP A 16 -12.53 -11.42 4.34
N PRO A 17 -12.54 -10.09 4.57
CA PRO A 17 -11.51 -9.19 4.07
C PRO A 17 -10.24 -9.15 4.93
N TYR A 18 -10.13 -9.88 6.04
CA TYR A 18 -8.99 -9.71 6.96
C TYR A 18 -7.62 -9.94 6.28
N GLY A 19 -7.52 -10.89 5.36
CA GLY A 19 -6.30 -11.14 4.59
C GLY A 19 -5.92 -9.96 3.68
N THR A 20 -6.87 -9.47 2.88
CA THR A 20 -6.65 -8.31 2.01
C THR A 20 -6.36 -7.05 2.81
N LEU A 21 -7.06 -6.85 3.93
CA LEU A 21 -6.83 -5.73 4.84
C LEU A 21 -5.41 -5.77 5.42
N ALA A 22 -4.93 -6.94 5.84
CA ALA A 22 -3.57 -7.10 6.35
C ALA A 22 -2.53 -6.74 5.29
N LEU A 23 -2.74 -7.12 4.02
CA LEU A 23 -1.86 -6.75 2.91
C LEU A 23 -1.84 -5.25 2.66
N ILE A 24 -3.01 -4.59 2.68
CA ILE A 24 -3.13 -3.14 2.51
C ILE A 24 -2.40 -2.41 3.64
N VAL A 25 -2.61 -2.82 4.89
CA VAL A 25 -1.96 -2.21 6.06
C VAL A 25 -0.46 -2.40 5.99
N LEU A 26 0.03 -3.61 5.68
CA LEU A 26 1.45 -3.87 5.52
C LEU A 26 2.07 -2.98 4.43
N TYR A 27 1.41 -2.89 3.27
CA TYR A 27 1.86 -2.03 2.18
C TYR A 27 1.92 -0.56 2.58
N PHE A 28 0.89 -0.06 3.27
CA PHE A 28 0.85 1.31 3.78
C PHE A 28 1.97 1.60 4.79
N VAL A 29 2.28 0.64 5.67
CA VAL A 29 3.40 0.74 6.60
C VAL A 29 4.73 0.85 5.86
N VAL A 30 4.96 -0.01 4.85
CA VAL A 30 6.17 0.03 4.03
C VAL A 30 6.31 1.38 3.31
N LEU A 31 5.23 1.86 2.68
CA LEU A 31 5.23 3.16 2.02
C LEU A 31 5.55 4.30 2.98
N THR A 32 4.92 4.32 4.15
CA THR A 32 5.14 5.36 5.15
C THR A 32 6.57 5.32 5.68
N LEU A 33 7.10 4.13 5.95
CA LEU A 33 8.49 3.96 6.38
C LEU A 33 9.48 4.45 5.32
N MET A 34 9.26 4.09 4.05
CA MET A 34 10.10 4.58 2.95
C MET A 34 10.01 6.11 2.82
N TRP A 35 8.81 6.68 2.89
CA TRP A 35 8.59 8.12 2.82
C TRP A 35 9.31 8.88 3.96
N VAL A 36 9.16 8.41 5.20
CA VAL A 36 9.85 8.98 6.37
C VAL A 36 11.37 8.84 6.20
N PHE A 37 11.86 7.68 5.74
CA PHE A 37 13.28 7.46 5.50
C PHE A 37 13.84 8.43 4.45
N THR A 38 13.17 8.59 3.30
CA THR A 38 13.59 9.53 2.27
C THR A 38 13.57 10.98 2.76
N TYR A 39 12.58 11.35 3.58
CA TYR A 39 12.52 12.67 4.22
C TYR A 39 13.76 12.91 5.10
N PHE A 40 14.16 11.94 5.91
CA PHE A 40 15.40 12.06 6.68
C PHE A 40 16.63 12.19 5.76
N VAL A 41 16.74 11.37 4.71
CA VAL A 41 17.88 11.46 3.78
C VAL A 41 17.98 12.83 3.10
N GLU A 42 16.85 13.43 2.73
CA GLU A 42 16.81 14.69 2.01
C GLU A 42 16.95 15.92 2.93
N PHE A 43 16.30 15.90 4.09
CA PHE A 43 16.13 17.09 4.93
C PHE A 43 16.94 17.05 6.24
N LEU A 44 17.59 15.93 6.57
CA LEU A 44 18.47 15.86 7.75
C LEU A 44 19.86 16.43 7.41
N GLY A 45 20.06 17.71 7.71
CA GLY A 45 21.36 18.39 7.59
C GLY A 45 21.50 19.37 6.42
N ASN A 46 20.46 19.54 5.59
CA ASN A 46 20.39 20.61 4.59
C ASN A 46 18.98 21.21 4.58
N ALA A 47 18.85 22.55 4.54
CA ALA A 47 17.56 23.20 4.39
C ALA A 47 16.97 22.84 3.00
N PRO A 48 15.63 22.75 2.84
CA PRO A 48 15.03 22.60 1.53
C PRO A 48 15.56 23.73 0.65
N THR A 49 16.32 23.43 -0.40
CA THR A 49 16.75 24.43 -1.36
C THR A 49 15.57 24.69 -2.30
N PRO A 50 14.83 25.81 -2.19
CA PRO A 50 13.95 26.20 -3.27
C PRO A 50 14.85 26.60 -4.46
N MET A 51 15.11 25.65 -5.36
CA MET A 51 15.70 25.94 -6.66
C MET A 51 14.63 26.57 -7.57
N ILE A 52 14.17 27.77 -7.20
CA ILE A 52 13.68 28.74 -8.19
C ILE A 52 14.58 29.96 -8.05
N VAL A 53 15.61 30.00 -8.90
CA VAL A 53 16.39 31.21 -9.13
C VAL A 53 15.64 31.93 -10.25
N LEU A 54 14.86 32.95 -9.88
CA LEU A 54 14.30 33.93 -10.82
C LEU A 54 15.38 34.93 -11.22
#